data_AF-A0A4R4NTR2-F1
#
_entry.id   AF-A0A4R4NTR2-F1
#
_cell.length_a   1.000
_cell.length_b   1.000
_cell.length_c   1.000
_cell.angle_alpha   90.00
_cell.angle_beta   90.00
_cell.angle_gamma   90.00
#
_symmetry.space_group_name_H-M   'P 1'
#
loop_
_entity.id
_entity.type
_entity.pdbx_description
1 polymer ?
#
loop_
_entity_poly.entity_id
_entity_poly.type
_entity_poly.pdbx_seq_one_letter_code
_entity_poly.pdbx_strand_id
1 'polypeptide(L)'
;MSDRITCPECEGRGGQRYGTLFVACQFCGGLGWVGEHNEPAERGNDDQPPPPPPTAANHKVWTDPYISSAFPCRLCLGARKVSHVDEQAGTLVMVPCSCATPGST
;
A
#
# COMPACT_ATOMS: atom_id res chain seq x y z
N MET A 1 -29.34 -11.72 -7.30
CA MET A 1 -28.30 -11.44 -8.32
C MET A 1 -28.27 -9.93 -8.48
N SER A 2 -27.27 -9.27 -7.89
CA SER A 2 -27.07 -7.82 -8.07
C SER A 2 -26.20 -7.64 -9.30
N ASP A 3 -26.71 -6.95 -10.32
CA ASP A 3 -26.01 -6.76 -11.59
C ASP A 3 -24.72 -5.96 -11.43
N ARG A 4 -23.72 -6.23 -12.28
CA ARG A 4 -22.48 -5.46 -12.31
C ARG A 4 -22.75 -4.04 -12.80
N ILE A 5 -22.47 -3.06 -11.95
CA ILE A 5 -22.61 -1.64 -12.24
C ILE A 5 -21.22 -1.05 -12.48
N THR A 6 -21.11 -0.16 -13.47
CA THR A 6 -19.87 0.60 -13.71
C THR A 6 -19.49 1.35 -12.42
N CYS A 7 -18.22 1.26 -12.01
CA CYS A 7 -17.76 1.91 -10.79
C CYS A 7 -17.93 3.43 -10.92
N PRO A 8 -18.71 4.09 -10.04
CA PRO A 8 -18.99 5.53 -10.16
C PRO A 8 -17.75 6.39 -9.88
N GLU A 9 -16.83 5.91 -9.04
CA GLU A 9 -15.63 6.66 -8.62
C GLU A 9 -14.54 6.72 -9.70
N CYS A 10 -14.42 5.67 -10.51
CA CYS A 10 -13.44 5.63 -11.58
C CYS A 10 -14.04 5.56 -12.98
N GLU A 11 -15.37 5.64 -13.08
CA GLU A 11 -16.13 5.59 -14.34
C GLU A 11 -15.70 4.42 -15.24
N GLY A 12 -15.49 3.23 -14.65
CA GLY A 12 -15.06 2.06 -15.40
C GLY A 12 -13.55 1.94 -15.65
N ARG A 13 -12.74 2.97 -15.36
CA ARG A 13 -11.30 2.97 -15.65
C ARG A 13 -10.47 2.04 -14.75
N GLY A 14 -11.04 1.61 -13.62
CA GLY A 14 -10.37 0.79 -12.61
C GLY A 14 -9.31 1.55 -11.79
N GLY A 15 -8.91 2.76 -12.18
CA GLY A 15 -7.88 3.54 -11.50
C GLY A 15 -7.40 4.70 -12.35
N GLN A 16 -6.27 5.28 -11.95
CA GLN A 16 -5.65 6.40 -12.64
C GLN A 16 -4.19 6.10 -12.95
N ARG A 17 -3.76 6.50 -14.15
CA ARG A 17 -2.38 6.36 -14.60
C ARG A 17 -1.63 7.68 -14.41
N TYR A 18 -0.51 7.62 -13.72
CA TYR A 18 0.42 8.72 -13.47
C TYR A 18 1.77 8.35 -14.09
N GLY A 19 1.99 8.77 -15.34
CA GLY A 19 3.14 8.30 -16.11
C GLY A 19 3.10 6.78 -16.31
N THR A 20 4.09 6.06 -15.76
CA THR A 20 4.15 4.60 -15.79
C THR A 20 3.46 3.93 -14.59
N LEU A 21 3.14 4.68 -13.53
CA LEU A 21 2.49 4.14 -12.34
C LEU A 21 0.96 4.08 -12.53
N PHE A 22 0.38 2.91 -12.27
CA PHE A 22 -1.08 2.76 -12.20
C PHE A 22 -1.51 2.69 -10.74
N VAL A 23 -2.33 3.65 -10.31
CA VAL A 23 -2.92 3.69 -8.98
C VAL A 23 -4.35 3.16 -9.09
N ALA A 24 -4.59 1.97 -8.55
CA ALA A 24 -5.90 1.34 -8.57
C ALA A 24 -6.93 2.18 -7.79
N CYS A 25 -8.16 2.27 -8.30
CA CYS A 25 -9.27 2.90 -7.61
C CYS A 25 -9.56 2.12 -6.32
N GLN A 26 -9.48 2.80 -5.18
CA GLN A 26 -9.70 2.18 -3.88
C GLN A 26 -11.15 1.70 -3.70
N PHE A 27 -12.11 2.37 -4.34
CA PHE A 27 -13.52 2.03 -4.24
C PHE A 27 -13.85 0.68 -4.89
N CYS A 28 -13.42 0.43 -6.13
CA CYS A 28 -13.64 -0.86 -6.81
C CYS A 28 -12.43 -1.81 -6.76
N GLY A 29 -11.39 -1.48 -6.00
CA GLY A 29 -10.17 -2.29 -5.88
C GLY A 29 -9.42 -2.53 -7.20
N GLY A 30 -9.55 -1.65 -8.20
CA GLY A 30 -8.94 -1.86 -9.52
C GLY A 30 -9.85 -2.42 -10.61
N LEU A 31 -11.05 -2.91 -10.27
CA LEU A 31 -11.86 -3.74 -11.18
C LEU A 31 -12.68 -2.97 -12.22
N GLY A 32 -12.96 -1.69 -12.00
CA GLY A 32 -13.78 -0.85 -12.89
C GLY A 32 -15.30 -1.03 -12.72
N TRP A 33 -15.76 -1.95 -11.87
CA TRP A 33 -17.17 -2.19 -11.61
C TRP A 33 -17.41 -2.49 -10.11
N VAL A 34 -18.67 -2.43 -9.68
CA VAL A 34 -19.20 -2.81 -8.35
C VAL A 34 -20.49 -3.61 -8.51
N GLY A 35 -20.95 -4.34 -7.49
CA GLY A 35 -22.05 -5.32 -7.58
C GLY A 35 -21.55 -6.73 -7.27
N GLU A 36 -22.47 -7.71 -7.20
CA GLU A 36 -22.16 -9.08 -6.73
C GLU A 36 -21.34 -9.03 -5.42
N HIS A 37 -20.31 -9.86 -5.28
CA HIS A 37 -19.38 -9.90 -4.15
C HIS A 37 -18.35 -8.76 -4.11
N ASN A 38 -18.51 -7.75 -4.96
CA ASN A 38 -17.61 -6.60 -5.06
C ASN A 38 -18.29 -5.29 -4.65
N GLU A 39 -19.45 -5.38 -3.98
CA GLU A 39 -20.07 -4.23 -3.34
C GLU A 39 -19.21 -3.76 -2.13
N PRO A 40 -18.98 -2.44 -1.98
CA PRO A 40 -18.28 -1.90 -0.82
C PRO A 40 -18.92 -2.29 0.52
N ALA A 41 -20.24 -2.45 0.55
CA ALA A 41 -20.98 -2.88 1.73
C ALA A 41 -20.76 -4.36 2.08
N GLU A 42 -20.46 -5.21 1.09
CA GLU A 42 -20.11 -6.62 1.32
C GLU A 42 -18.64 -6.80 1.71
N ARG A 43 -17.77 -5.81 1.41
CA ARG A 43 -16.39 -5.71 1.88
C ARG A 43 -16.35 -5.36 3.38
N GLY A 44 -16.74 -6.33 4.21
CA GLY A 44 -16.81 -6.20 5.67
C GLY A 44 -18.05 -6.82 6.33
N ASN A 45 -18.86 -7.59 5.58
CA ASN A 45 -20.00 -8.35 6.12
C ASN A 45 -19.60 -9.69 6.74
N ASP A 46 -18.32 -10.04 6.75
CA ASP A 46 -17.83 -10.97 7.76
C ASP A 46 -17.80 -10.17 9.08
N ASP A 47 -18.50 -10.60 10.13
CA ASP A 47 -18.55 -9.99 11.48
C ASP A 47 -17.16 -9.77 12.14
N GLN A 48 -16.08 -10.07 11.42
CA GLN A 48 -14.71 -9.88 11.82
C GLN A 48 -14.13 -8.66 11.08
N PRO A 49 -13.60 -7.65 11.81
CA PRO A 49 -12.89 -6.54 11.20
C PRO A 49 -11.81 -7.08 10.25
N PRO A 50 -11.65 -6.50 9.04
CA PRO A 50 -10.56 -6.92 8.17
C PRO A 50 -9.23 -6.79 8.92
N PRO A 51 -8.30 -7.74 8.72
CA PRO A 51 -7.00 -7.65 9.35
C PRO A 51 -6.35 -6.30 8.99
N PRO A 52 -5.61 -5.68 9.92
CA PRO A 52 -4.95 -4.42 9.65
C PRO A 52 -4.07 -4.57 8.40
N PRO A 53 -4.02 -3.55 7.52
CA PRO A 53 -3.17 -3.62 6.34
C PRO A 53 -1.72 -3.83 6.76
N PRO A 54 -0.91 -4.57 5.99
CA PRO A 54 0.49 -4.77 6.31
C PRO A 54 1.21 -3.41 6.30
N THR A 55 2.22 -3.27 7.16
CA THR A 55 3.10 -2.10 7.11
C THR A 55 3.81 -2.05 5.75
N ALA A 56 4.24 -0.86 5.34
CA ALA A 56 4.96 -0.68 4.07
C ALA A 56 6.15 -1.66 3.92
N ALA A 57 6.87 -1.97 5.01
CA ALA A 57 7.99 -2.91 5.02
C ALA A 57 7.58 -4.39 4.87
N ASN A 58 6.37 -4.75 5.30
CA ASN A 58 5.84 -6.12 5.28
C ASN A 58 4.89 -6.37 4.09
N HIS A 59 4.70 -5.40 3.21
CA HIS A 59 3.77 -5.50 2.10
C HIS A 59 4.25 -6.52 1.03
N LYS A 60 3.34 -7.34 0.49
CA LYS A 60 3.68 -8.39 -0.49
C LYS A 60 4.32 -7.88 -1.78
N VAL A 61 4.23 -6.59 -2.07
CA VAL A 61 4.89 -5.95 -3.22
C VAL A 61 6.40 -6.23 -3.26
N TRP A 62 7.01 -6.51 -2.11
CA TRP A 62 8.41 -6.87 -2.03
C TRP A 62 8.78 -8.24 -2.60
N THR A 63 7.81 -9.09 -2.94
CA THR A 63 8.06 -10.34 -3.69
C THR A 63 8.25 -10.07 -5.18
N ASP A 64 7.91 -8.88 -5.66
CA ASP A 64 8.14 -8.48 -7.05
C ASP A 64 9.65 -8.24 -7.28
N PRO A 65 10.27 -8.91 -8.27
CA PRO A 65 11.71 -8.76 -8.55
C PRO A 65 12.11 -7.35 -8.97
N TYR A 66 11.25 -6.63 -9.68
CA TYR A 66 11.53 -5.27 -10.12
C TYR A 66 11.56 -4.32 -8.92
N ILE A 67 10.54 -4.41 -8.04
CA ILE A 67 10.45 -3.56 -6.85
C ILE A 67 11.57 -3.85 -5.84
N SER A 68 11.85 -5.13 -5.58
CA SER A 68 12.92 -5.53 -4.66
C SER A 68 14.31 -5.12 -5.15
N SER A 69 14.54 -5.10 -6.48
CA SER A 69 15.80 -4.62 -7.06
C SER A 69 15.94 -3.09 -7.01
N ALA A 70 14.85 -2.34 -7.18
CA ALA A 70 14.87 -0.87 -7.18
C ALA A 70 15.11 -0.28 -5.79
N PHE A 71 14.67 -0.96 -4.73
CA PHE A 71 14.80 -0.48 -3.34
C PHE A 71 15.53 -1.51 -2.48
N PRO A 72 16.85 -1.39 -2.33
CA PRO A 72 17.66 -2.40 -1.62
C PRO A 72 17.38 -2.51 -0.12
N CYS A 73 16.62 -1.56 0.45
CA CYS A 73 16.18 -1.61 1.83
C CYS A 73 14.69 -1.25 1.93
N ARG A 74 13.88 -2.17 2.46
CA ARG A 74 12.43 -2.01 2.63
C ARG A 74 12.03 -0.97 3.67
N LEU A 75 12.96 -0.63 4.58
CA LEU A 75 12.71 0.32 5.67
C LEU A 75 12.87 1.77 5.22
N CYS A 76 13.96 2.09 4.51
CA CYS A 76 14.21 3.46 4.06
C CYS A 76 13.90 3.70 2.57
N LEU A 77 13.54 2.67 1.81
CA LEU A 77 13.21 2.80 0.39
C LEU A 77 14.31 3.52 -0.41
N GLY A 78 15.58 3.28 -0.07
CA GLY A 78 16.74 3.93 -0.69
C GLY A 78 17.07 5.34 -0.15
N ALA A 79 16.25 5.94 0.71
CA ALA A 79 16.50 7.25 1.30
C ALA A 79 17.65 7.26 2.33
N ARG A 80 18.08 6.07 2.79
CA ARG A 80 19.15 5.85 3.80
C ARG A 80 18.91 6.48 5.17
N LYS A 81 17.81 7.20 5.37
CA LYS A 81 17.35 7.75 6.65
C LYS A 81 15.88 7.40 6.87
N VAL A 82 15.45 7.36 8.12
CA VAL A 82 14.07 7.12 8.53
C VAL A 82 13.67 8.15 9.59
N SER A 83 12.38 8.48 9.64
CA SER A 83 11.83 9.29 10.72
C SER A 83 11.64 8.40 11.95
N HIS A 84 12.19 8.81 13.08
CA HIS A 84 12.09 8.15 14.37
C HIS A 84 11.36 9.08 15.36
N VAL A 85 10.49 8.52 16.19
CA VAL A 85 9.84 9.27 17.27
C VAL A 85 10.78 9.26 18.47
N ASP A 86 11.29 10.42 18.85
CA ASP A 86 11.91 10.60 20.17
C ASP A 86 10.78 10.73 21.21
N GLU A 87 10.52 9.65 21.94
CA GLU A 87 9.43 9.61 22.93
C GLU A 87 9.67 10.52 24.13
N GLN A 88 10.93 10.80 24.48
CA GLN A 88 11.26 11.69 25.60
C GLN A 88 11.03 13.16 25.22
N ALA A 89 11.45 13.54 24.01
CA ALA A 89 11.25 14.89 23.50
C ALA A 89 9.87 15.11 22.88
N GLY A 90 9.12 14.04 22.57
CA GLY A 90 7.86 14.11 21.85
C GLY A 90 8.00 14.64 20.42
N THR A 91 9.14 14.39 19.77
CA THR A 91 9.47 14.95 18.44
C THR A 91 9.80 13.88 17.41
N LEU A 92 9.71 14.24 16.12
CA LEU A 92 10.18 13.41 15.02
C LEU A 92 11.59 13.84 14.61
N VAL A 93 12.53 12.90 14.64
CA VAL A 93 13.92 13.13 14.25
C VAL A 93 14.31 12.22 13.10
N MET A 94 15.17 12.71 12.20
CA MET A 94 15.69 11.90 11.10
C MET A 94 16.96 11.16 11.55
N VAL A 95 16.91 9.83 11.54
CA VAL A 95 18.04 8.98 11.93
C VAL A 95 18.53 8.14 10.74
N PRO A 96 19.80 7.69 10.73
CA PRO A 96 20.28 6.74 9.73
C PRO A 96 19.43 5.47 9.72
N CYS A 97 19.15 4.95 8.53
CA CYS A 97 18.50 3.65 8.40
C CYS A 97 19.47 2.55 8.84
N SER A 98 18.96 1.49 9.48
CA SER A 98 19.76 0.31 9.86
C SER A 98 20.50 -0.33 8.67
N CYS A 99 19.86 -0.42 7.50
CA CYS A 99 20.48 -0.88 6.26
C CYS A 99 21.64 0.01 5.75
N ALA A 100 21.73 1.26 6.22
CA ALA A 100 22.75 2.22 5.80
C ALA A 100 23.97 2.21 6.74
N THR A 101 23.94 1.44 7.82
CA THR A 101 25.06 1.26 8.75
C THR A 101 26.07 0.30 8.13
N PRO A 102 27.34 0.71 7.94
CA PRO A 102 28.37 -0.21 7.47
C PRO A 102 28.74 -1.17 8.61
N GLY A 103 28.43 -2.47 8.49
CA GLY A 103 29.02 -3.49 9.36
C GLY A 103 28.13 -4.58 9.96
N SER A 104 26.89 -4.81 9.52
CA SER A 104 26.10 -5.98 9.95
C SER A 104 25.82 -6.92 8.78
N THR A 105 26.83 -7.72 8.44
CA THR A 105 26.66 -9.06 7.83
C THR A 105 26.21 -10.06 8.88
#